data_AF-A0AAN0M3U2-F1
#
_entry.id   AF-A0AAN0M3U2-F1
#
_cell.length_a   1.000
_cell.length_b   1.000
_cell.length_c   1.000
_cell.angle_alpha   90.00
_cell.angle_beta   90.00
_cell.angle_gamma   90.00
#
_symmetry.space_group_name_H-M   'P 1'
#
loop_
_entity.id
_entity.type
_entity.pdbx_description
1 polymer ?
#
loop_
_entity_poly.entity_id
_entity_poly.type
_entity_poly.pdbx_seq_one_letter_code
_entity_poly.pdbx_strand_id
1 'polypeptide(L)'
;MFYEVLINEETVNEAKDGLRLHHARIKESSAHYAQQQAFLNAAPDSLFSVNSFGTLEAIETVTVDMVKSFHQTLVEEAFKSIYIVGDLRNIDASRFNRGFSNKIETPLIYPEITERMMTQRSCGWSNRNRLIVCYRH
;
A
#
# COMPACT_ATOMS: atom_id res chain seq x y z
N MET A 1 6.49 14.14 5.41
CA MET A 1 7.02 12.80 5.76
C MET A 1 7.00 11.82 4.58
N PHE A 2 6.07 11.89 3.61
CA PHE A 2 6.10 11.00 2.43
C PHE A 2 7.23 11.32 1.42
N TYR A 3 7.53 12.60 1.20
CA TYR A 3 8.52 13.06 0.21
C TYR A 3 9.95 13.22 0.75
N GLU A 4 10.10 13.25 2.06
CA GLU A 4 11.39 13.48 2.74
C GLU A 4 11.52 12.38 3.79
N VAL A 5 12.11 11.27 3.39
CA VAL A 5 12.33 10.10 4.25
C VAL A 5 13.81 10.02 4.60
N LEU A 6 14.09 9.81 5.89
CA LEU A 6 15.45 9.55 6.37
C LEU A 6 15.74 8.06 6.19
N ILE A 7 16.40 7.70 5.09
CA ILE A 7 16.83 6.33 4.79
C ILE A 7 18.35 6.23 4.99
N ASN A 8 18.77 5.49 6.00
CA ASN A 8 20.18 5.25 6.34
C ASN A 8 20.41 3.78 6.73
N GLU A 9 21.67 3.39 6.91
CA GLU A 9 22.05 2.01 7.25
C GLU A 9 21.40 1.51 8.55
N GLU A 10 21.30 2.36 9.57
CA GLU A 10 20.70 2.00 10.85
C GLU A 10 19.22 1.62 10.69
N THR A 11 18.43 2.49 10.05
CA THR A 11 17.00 2.26 9.79
C THR A 11 16.74 1.05 8.90
N VAL A 12 17.61 0.80 7.92
CA VAL A 12 17.48 -0.37 7.04
C VAL A 12 17.81 -1.65 7.79
N ASN A 13 18.85 -1.66 8.62
CA ASN A 13 19.21 -2.84 9.41
C ASN A 13 18.16 -3.17 10.47
N GLU A 14 17.61 -2.16 11.15
CA GLU A 14 16.48 -2.34 12.08
C GLU A 14 15.25 -2.95 11.35
N ALA A 15 14.93 -2.43 10.16
CA ALA A 15 13.83 -2.97 9.36
C ALA A 15 14.09 -4.44 8.93
N LYS A 16 15.33 -4.78 8.54
CA LYS A 16 15.72 -6.17 8.22
C LYS A 16 15.54 -7.09 9.43
N ASP A 17 15.94 -6.66 10.62
CA ASP A 17 15.73 -7.44 11.85
C ASP A 17 14.25 -7.68 12.14
N GLY A 18 13.40 -6.67 11.94
CA GLY A 18 11.95 -6.81 12.02
C GLY A 18 11.40 -7.85 11.03
N LEU A 19 11.87 -7.85 9.80
CA LEU A 19 11.48 -8.83 8.78
C LEU A 19 11.95 -10.25 9.11
N ARG A 20 13.19 -10.41 9.61
CA ARG A 20 13.70 -11.71 10.08
C ARG A 20 12.82 -12.29 11.18
N LEU A 21 12.45 -11.45 12.16
CA LEU A 21 11.56 -11.86 13.25
C LEU A 21 10.16 -12.23 12.73
N HIS A 22 9.63 -11.49 11.76
CA HIS A 22 8.35 -11.81 11.13
C HIS A 22 8.39 -13.17 10.41
N HIS A 23 9.46 -13.45 9.67
CA HIS A 23 9.66 -14.75 9.01
C HIS A 23 9.74 -15.92 10.01
N ALA A 24 10.38 -15.72 11.15
CA ALA A 24 10.42 -16.73 12.21
C ALA A 24 9.01 -17.06 12.73
N ARG A 25 8.16 -16.04 12.90
CA ARG A 25 6.81 -16.17 13.46
C ARG A 25 5.75 -16.65 12.49
N ILE A 26 5.93 -16.51 11.17
CA ILE A 26 4.97 -17.01 10.17
C ILE A 26 4.65 -18.50 10.38
N LYS A 27 5.63 -19.29 10.80
CA LYS A 27 5.46 -20.73 11.07
C LYS A 27 4.66 -21.04 12.34
N GLU A 28 4.46 -20.05 13.21
CA GLU A 28 3.67 -20.19 14.44
C GLU A 28 2.17 -20.18 14.16
N SER A 29 1.75 -19.62 13.02
CA SER A 29 0.36 -19.66 12.55
C SER A 29 0.21 -20.60 11.35
N SER A 30 -0.36 -21.78 11.59
CA SER A 30 -0.63 -22.78 10.55
C SER A 30 -1.50 -22.23 9.42
N ALA A 31 -2.45 -21.34 9.72
CA ALA A 31 -3.31 -20.71 8.73
C ALA A 31 -2.52 -19.77 7.80
N HIS A 32 -1.67 -18.90 8.36
CA HIS A 32 -0.86 -17.99 7.54
C HIS A 32 0.17 -18.73 6.70
N TYR A 33 0.79 -19.77 7.27
CA TYR A 33 1.71 -20.61 6.54
C TYR A 33 1.02 -21.35 5.38
N ALA A 34 -0.14 -21.96 5.63
CA ALA A 34 -0.91 -22.65 4.59
C ALA A 34 -1.33 -21.70 3.46
N GLN A 35 -1.77 -20.48 3.80
CA GLN A 35 -2.11 -19.46 2.81
C GLN A 35 -0.91 -19.05 1.95
N GLN A 36 0.26 -18.83 2.58
CA GLN A 36 1.48 -18.50 1.85
C GLN A 36 1.90 -19.62 0.89
N GLN A 37 1.85 -20.88 1.35
CA GLN A 37 2.14 -22.03 0.50
C GLN A 37 1.13 -22.18 -0.63
N ALA A 38 -0.17 -21.90 -0.38
CA ALA A 38 -1.18 -21.93 -1.43
C ALA A 38 -0.87 -20.91 -2.53
N PHE A 39 -0.48 -19.68 -2.19
CA PHE A 39 -0.12 -18.67 -3.19
C PHE A 39 1.15 -19.02 -3.98
N LEU A 40 2.19 -19.55 -3.29
CA LEU A 40 3.41 -20.01 -3.94
C LEU A 40 3.15 -21.11 -4.99
N ASN A 41 2.24 -22.04 -4.69
CA ASN A 41 1.93 -23.17 -5.57
C ASN A 41 0.86 -22.86 -6.63
N ALA A 42 -0.05 -21.93 -6.37
CA ALA A 42 -1.17 -21.64 -7.28
C ALA A 42 -0.73 -20.93 -8.56
N ALA A 43 0.32 -20.09 -8.50
CA ALA A 43 0.80 -19.33 -9.65
C ALA A 43 2.29 -18.97 -9.51
N PRO A 44 3.20 -19.97 -9.57
CA PRO A 44 4.63 -19.81 -9.26
C PRO A 44 5.32 -18.73 -10.09
N ASP A 45 4.93 -18.57 -11.35
CA ASP A 45 5.52 -17.60 -12.29
C ASP A 45 4.81 -16.22 -12.28
N SER A 46 3.91 -15.98 -11.33
CA SER A 46 3.17 -14.71 -11.24
C SER A 46 3.63 -13.87 -10.05
N LEU A 47 3.35 -12.57 -10.08
CA LEU A 47 3.57 -11.68 -8.93
C LEU A 47 2.81 -12.15 -7.67
N PHE A 48 1.77 -12.97 -7.81
CA PHE A 48 1.02 -13.50 -6.67
C PHE A 48 1.78 -14.60 -5.91
N SER A 49 2.83 -15.20 -6.47
CA SER A 49 3.70 -16.12 -5.72
C SER A 49 4.62 -15.39 -4.75
N VAL A 50 4.82 -14.08 -4.95
CA VAL A 50 5.69 -13.26 -4.10
C VAL A 50 4.84 -12.59 -3.02
N ASN A 51 5.20 -12.83 -1.76
CA ASN A 51 4.62 -12.09 -0.65
C ASN A 51 5.27 -10.69 -0.53
N SER A 52 4.58 -9.75 0.10
CA SER A 52 5.12 -8.39 0.32
C SER A 52 6.34 -8.35 1.24
N PHE A 53 6.62 -9.44 1.97
CA PHE A 53 7.76 -9.54 2.88
C PHE A 53 9.03 -10.07 2.21
N GLY A 54 8.90 -10.59 0.98
CA GLY A 54 9.99 -11.27 0.28
C GLY A 54 10.40 -12.60 0.92
N THR A 55 11.57 -13.08 0.49
CA THR A 55 12.23 -14.26 1.04
C THR A 55 13.37 -13.83 1.97
N LEU A 56 13.74 -14.68 2.93
CA LEU A 56 14.82 -14.38 3.88
C LEU A 56 16.14 -14.07 3.16
N GLU A 57 16.44 -14.82 2.10
CA GLU A 57 17.63 -14.65 1.28
C GLU A 57 17.65 -13.30 0.56
N ALA A 58 16.49 -12.83 0.09
CA ALA A 58 16.34 -11.55 -0.60
C ALA A 58 16.46 -10.37 0.37
N ILE A 59 16.01 -10.52 1.62
CA ILE A 59 16.14 -9.46 2.65
C ILE A 59 17.63 -9.13 2.90
N GLU A 60 18.50 -10.13 2.89
CA GLU A 60 19.93 -9.92 3.11
C GLU A 60 20.58 -9.08 2.01
N THR A 61 20.11 -9.20 0.76
CA THR A 61 20.69 -8.51 -0.38
C THR A 61 20.23 -7.06 -0.55
N VAL A 62 19.17 -6.64 0.16
CA VAL A 62 18.65 -5.26 0.09
C VAL A 62 19.69 -4.26 0.60
N THR A 63 20.02 -3.24 -0.18
CA THR A 63 20.91 -2.13 0.24
C THR A 63 20.13 -0.84 0.47
N VAL A 64 20.74 0.10 1.21
CA VAL A 64 20.18 1.46 1.40
C VAL A 64 19.84 2.13 0.07
N ASP A 65 20.72 2.00 -0.92
CA ASP A 65 20.52 2.61 -2.24
C ASP A 65 19.33 2.01 -2.98
N MET A 66 19.12 0.69 -2.89
CA MET A 66 17.94 0.04 -3.46
C MET A 66 16.65 0.58 -2.84
N VAL A 67 16.62 0.77 -1.52
CA VAL A 67 15.45 1.31 -0.82
C VAL A 67 15.20 2.76 -1.23
N LYS A 68 16.25 3.57 -1.34
CA LYS A 68 16.15 4.96 -1.80
C LYS A 68 15.64 5.06 -3.23
N SER A 69 16.21 4.28 -4.15
CA SER A 69 15.77 4.24 -5.54
C SER A 69 14.33 3.80 -5.66
N PHE A 70 13.93 2.74 -4.95
CA PHE A 70 12.56 2.26 -4.95
C PHE A 70 11.58 3.30 -4.38
N HIS A 71 11.94 3.96 -3.27
CA HIS A 71 11.13 5.05 -2.71
C HIS A 71 10.95 6.20 -3.71
N GLN A 72 12.02 6.59 -4.41
CA GLN A 72 11.94 7.63 -5.44
C GLN A 72 10.99 7.23 -6.58
N THR A 73 11.11 5.99 -7.09
CA THR A 73 10.18 5.46 -8.11
C THR A 73 8.72 5.49 -7.63
N LEU A 74 8.46 5.13 -6.37
CA LEU A 74 7.11 5.23 -5.81
C LEU A 74 6.62 6.68 -5.74
N VAL A 75 7.48 7.62 -5.36
CA VAL A 75 7.14 9.04 -5.27
C VAL A 75 6.86 9.64 -6.65
N GLU A 76 7.60 9.25 -7.68
CA GLU A 76 7.50 9.84 -9.01
C GLU A 76 6.44 9.15 -9.87
N GLU A 77 6.45 7.81 -9.93
CA GLU A 77 5.77 7.05 -10.97
C GLU A 77 4.52 6.32 -10.46
N ALA A 78 4.51 5.88 -9.20
CA ALA A 78 3.39 5.08 -8.71
C ALA A 78 2.09 5.90 -8.65
N PHE A 79 0.98 5.27 -9.02
CA PHE A 79 -0.35 5.86 -8.90
C PHE A 79 -0.70 6.09 -7.43
N LYS A 80 -1.09 7.33 -7.08
CA LYS A 80 -1.39 7.74 -5.70
C LYS A 80 -2.84 8.18 -5.60
N SER A 81 -3.55 7.68 -4.60
CA SER A 81 -4.90 8.14 -4.25
C SER A 81 -4.86 8.72 -2.84
N ILE A 82 -5.29 9.98 -2.69
CA ILE A 82 -5.33 10.67 -1.41
C ILE A 82 -6.78 10.77 -0.96
N TYR A 83 -7.07 10.19 0.21
CA TYR A 83 -8.39 10.21 0.82
C TYR A 83 -8.38 11.17 2.01
N ILE A 84 -9.25 12.17 1.98
CA ILE A 84 -9.41 13.11 3.09
C ILE A 84 -10.85 13.03 3.61
N VAL A 85 -11.00 12.74 4.89
CA VAL A 85 -12.30 12.58 5.54
C VAL A 85 -12.39 13.58 6.69
N GLY A 86 -13.23 14.60 6.57
CA GLY A 86 -13.41 15.61 7.61
C GLY A 86 -13.83 16.97 7.07
N ASP A 87 -13.63 17.99 7.90
CA ASP A 87 -13.88 19.39 7.56
C ASP A 87 -12.66 19.99 6.84
N LEU A 88 -12.85 20.39 5.58
CA LEU A 88 -11.76 20.73 4.65
C LEU A 88 -11.48 22.24 4.55
N ARG A 89 -12.04 23.05 5.46
CA ARG A 89 -12.06 24.52 5.33
C ARG A 89 -10.70 25.21 5.15
N ASN A 90 -9.58 24.56 5.47
CA ASN A 90 -8.22 25.12 5.34
C ASN A 90 -7.15 24.09 4.92
N ILE A 91 -7.44 23.22 3.95
CA ILE A 91 -6.43 22.25 3.49
C ILE A 91 -5.53 22.86 2.41
N ASP A 92 -4.23 22.91 2.71
CA ASP A 92 -3.19 23.17 1.71
C ASP A 92 -2.91 21.90 0.91
N ALA A 93 -3.55 21.78 -0.25
CA ALA A 93 -3.36 20.65 -1.17
C ALA A 93 -2.12 20.79 -2.07
N SER A 94 -1.38 21.90 -2.01
CA SER A 94 -0.26 22.18 -2.93
C SER A 94 0.87 21.14 -2.83
N ARG A 95 1.04 20.52 -1.65
CA ARG A 95 2.03 19.47 -1.41
C ARG A 95 1.74 18.18 -2.17
N PHE A 96 0.51 17.96 -2.60
CA PHE A 96 0.12 16.76 -3.36
C PHE A 96 0.38 16.89 -4.86
N ASN A 97 0.79 18.07 -5.34
CA ASN A 97 1.14 18.30 -6.75
C ASN A 97 2.54 17.77 -7.13
N ARG A 98 3.21 17.01 -6.25
CA ARG A 98 4.53 16.42 -6.48
C ARG A 98 4.42 14.94 -6.86
N GLY A 99 5.03 14.59 -8.00
CA GLY A 99 5.02 13.25 -8.59
C GLY A 99 3.82 13.06 -9.51
N PHE A 100 4.04 13.09 -10.82
CA PHE A 100 3.01 12.81 -11.81
C PHE A 100 3.10 11.34 -12.22
N SER A 101 2.23 10.50 -11.65
CA SER A 101 1.96 9.21 -12.29
C SER A 101 1.10 9.49 -13.51
N ASN A 102 1.49 8.97 -14.68
CA ASN A 102 0.58 8.94 -15.82
C ASN A 102 -0.72 8.25 -15.39
N LYS A 103 -1.88 8.80 -15.78
CA LYS A 103 -3.15 8.09 -15.60
C LYS A 103 -3.01 6.72 -16.23
N ILE A 104 -3.26 5.67 -15.46
CA ILE A 104 -3.35 4.32 -16.00
C ILE A 104 -4.55 4.31 -16.96
N GLU A 105 -4.29 4.34 -18.26
CA GLU A 105 -5.33 4.39 -19.31
C GLU A 105 -6.20 3.13 -19.31
N THR A 106 -5.66 2.01 -18.83
CA THR A 106 -6.34 0.72 -18.73
C THR A 106 -6.16 0.11 -17.34
N PRO A 107 -7.13 0.25 -16.41
CA PRO A 107 -7.06 -0.44 -15.14
C PRO A 107 -7.19 -1.96 -15.37
N LEU A 108 -6.38 -2.76 -14.66
CA LEU A 108 -6.42 -4.24 -14.73
C LEU A 108 -7.79 -4.83 -14.35
N ILE A 109 -8.60 -4.05 -13.63
CA ILE A 109 -9.97 -4.34 -13.27
C ILE A 109 -10.74 -3.08 -13.61
N TYR A 110 -11.75 -3.14 -14.47
CA TYR A 110 -12.75 -2.09 -14.55
C TYR A 110 -13.67 -2.27 -13.34
N PRO A 111 -13.59 -1.46 -12.27
CA PRO A 111 -14.71 -1.37 -11.37
C PRO A 111 -15.85 -0.78 -12.18
N GLU A 112 -16.87 -1.57 -12.51
CA GLU A 112 -18.18 -1.00 -12.82
C GLU A 112 -18.60 -0.20 -11.60
N ILE A 113 -18.44 1.12 -11.66
CA ILE A 113 -19.01 2.03 -10.70
C ILE A 113 -20.52 2.01 -11.00
N THR A 114 -21.23 1.05 -10.42
CA THR A 114 -22.67 1.19 -10.27
C THR A 114 -22.87 2.28 -9.24
N GLU A 115 -23.42 3.43 -9.65
CA GLU A 115 -23.98 4.40 -8.71
C GLU A 115 -25.17 3.73 -7.99
N ARG A 116 -24.88 2.97 -6.95
CA ARG A 116 -25.90 2.56 -5.98
C ARG A 116 -25.84 3.54 -4.83
N MET A 117 -26.84 4.41 -4.80
CA MET A 117 -27.17 5.18 -3.61
C MET A 117 -27.61 4.18 -2.52
N MET A 118 -26.67 3.70 -1.71
CA MET A 118 -27.00 2.89 -0.53
C MET A 118 -27.37 3.83 0.62
N THR A 119 -28.67 4.01 0.83
CA THR A 119 -29.18 4.59 2.06
C THR A 119 -29.15 3.52 3.16
N GLN A 120 -28.03 3.39 3.86
CA GLN A 120 -27.98 2.52 5.04
C GLN A 120 -28.67 3.24 6.20
N ARG A 121 -29.92 2.87 6.50
CA ARG A 121 -30.57 3.27 7.75
C ARG A 121 -29.94 2.49 8.88
N SER A 122 -28.93 3.07 9.53
CA SER A 122 -28.54 2.67 10.87
C SER A 122 -29.70 2.99 11.81
N CYS A 123 -30.33 1.96 12.40
CA CYS A 123 -31.13 2.13 13.61
C CYS A 123 -30.16 2.44 14.76
N GLY A 124 -29.70 3.68 14.80
CA GLY A 124 -28.76 4.18 15.80
C GLY A 124 -28.68 5.69 15.64
N TRP A 125 -29.13 6.41 16.67
CA TRP A 125 -29.26 7.86 16.74
C TRP A 125 -27.97 8.63 16.36
N SER A 126 -27.73 8.87 15.08
CA SER A 126 -27.22 10.16 14.57
C SER A 126 -27.21 10.11 13.03
N ASN A 127 -28.02 10.96 12.40
CA ASN A 127 -27.96 11.21 10.96
C ASN A 127 -26.66 11.95 10.65
N ARG A 128 -25.66 11.26 10.11
CA ARG A 128 -24.55 11.91 9.41
C ARG A 128 -24.51 11.42 7.96
N ASN A 129 -24.89 12.30 7.04
CA ASN A 129 -24.55 12.14 5.63
C ASN A 129 -23.04 12.21 5.51
N ARG A 130 -22.39 11.12 5.09
CA ARG A 130 -20.97 11.14 4.71
C ARG A 130 -20.89 11.34 3.21
N LEU A 131 -20.40 12.51 2.80
CA LEU A 131 -19.94 12.75 1.44
C LEU A 131 -18.52 12.15 1.34
N ILE A 132 -18.35 11.13 0.50
CA ILE A 132 -17.02 10.63 0.14
C ILE A 132 -16.68 11.32 -1.18
N VAL A 133 -15.75 12.27 -1.15
CA VAL A 133 -15.24 12.91 -2.37
C VAL A 133 -13.98 12.16 -2.77
N CYS A 134 -14.06 11.40 -3.86
CA CYS A 134 -12.92 10.75 -4.47
C CYS A 134 -12.30 11.71 -5.48
N TYR A 135 -11.09 12.21 -5.20
CA TYR A 135 -10.30 12.91 -6.22
C TYR A 135 -9.56 11.90 -7.07
N ARG A 136 -9.83 11.95 -8.39
CA ARG A 136 -9.20 11.13 -9.43
C ARG A 136 -8.24 12.03 -10.21
N HIS A 137 -6.97 12.01 -9.86
CA HIS A 137 -5.90 12.64 -10.65
C HIS A 137 -5.16 11.59 -11.46
#